data_AF-A0A0B1S3T1-F1
#
_entry.id   AF-A0A0B1S3T1-F1
#
_cell.length_a   1.000
_cell.length_b   1.000
_cell.length_c   1.000
_cell.angle_alpha   90.00
_cell.angle_beta   90.00
_cell.angle_gamma   90.00
#
_symmetry.space_group_name_H-M   'P 1'
#
loop_
_entity.id
_entity.type
_entity.pdbx_description
1 polymer ?
#
loop_
_entity_poly.entity_id
_entity_poly.type
_entity_poly.pdbx_seq_one_letter_code
_entity_poly.pdbx_strand_id
1 'polypeptide(L)'
;MEDLKDRFYAITNELALLKDPNCEPICFDADHERRRKEQLNKQWNRTKEQLEEEEMLLAELKRIEVRKREREKKAQDLQKLINMAEAPASPSVSGTCMSPALGKKKGNLRQKASSAAANATTTFNFIPVDISVSAIRFPEFKSAGAHLRSQEMKLPTNIGQKKLKNIEVVLSKCKLDMNPMGTEAIVAAYNEFRSQIILLQELKSTLQTAEFELETLRNRLVEEGKEPFEIEPRMRISTVTEGGLDPEEVTGEEGAPSTTRRITSYIDTSTSTNPLL
;
A
#
# COMPACT_ATOMS: atom_id res chain seq x y z
N MET A 1 -15.54 23.62 35.74
CA MET A 1 -14.69 22.81 36.64
C MET A 1 -13.35 22.50 35.99
N GLU A 2 -13.29 22.00 34.74
CA GLU A 2 -11.98 21.72 34.10
C GLU A 2 -11.15 22.98 33.88
N ASP A 3 -11.75 24.11 33.48
CA ASP A 3 -11.04 25.39 33.31
C ASP A 3 -10.40 25.91 34.62
N LEU A 4 -10.98 25.56 35.77
CA LEU A 4 -10.42 25.91 37.07
C LEU A 4 -9.19 25.04 37.39
N LYS A 5 -9.26 23.75 37.04
CA LYS A 5 -8.12 22.83 37.20
C LYS A 5 -7.00 23.18 36.25
N ASP A 6 -7.32 23.52 35.01
CA ASP A 6 -6.35 23.96 34.00
C ASP A 6 -5.55 25.16 34.49
N ARG A 7 -6.25 26.20 34.96
CA ARG A 7 -5.63 27.36 35.60
C ARG A 7 -4.83 27.01 36.85
N PHE A 8 -5.33 26.09 37.67
CA PHE A 8 -4.61 25.63 38.87
C PHE A 8 -3.29 24.95 38.51
N TYR A 9 -3.28 24.04 37.53
CA TYR A 9 -2.07 23.36 37.09
C TYR A 9 -1.11 24.32 36.38
N ALA A 10 -1.61 25.27 35.59
CA ALA A 10 -0.79 26.32 34.98
C ALA A 10 -0.03 27.14 36.03
N ILE A 11 -0.74 27.66 37.04
CA ILE A 11 -0.13 28.44 38.14
C ILE A 11 0.84 27.57 38.95
N THR A 12 0.47 26.31 39.23
CA THR A 12 1.32 25.39 39.98
C THR A 12 2.64 25.12 39.24
N ASN A 13 2.58 24.95 37.92
CA ASN A 13 3.75 24.75 37.08
C ASN A 13 4.64 26.01 37.01
N GLU A 14 4.05 27.20 36.87
CA GLU A 14 4.80 28.47 36.93
C GLU A 14 5.54 28.62 38.27
N LEU A 15 4.86 28.35 39.39
CA LEU A 15 5.47 28.41 40.72
C LEU A 15 6.56 27.34 40.91
N ALA A 16 6.40 26.17 40.31
CA ALA A 16 7.39 25.09 40.39
C ALA A 16 8.67 25.45 39.62
N LEU A 17 8.53 25.99 38.40
CA LEU A 17 9.64 26.44 37.57
C LEU A 17 10.42 27.61 38.19
N LEU A 18 9.75 28.51 38.91
CA LEU A 18 10.41 29.58 39.67
C LEU A 18 11.25 29.06 40.85
N LYS A 19 10.88 27.92 41.44
CA LYS A 19 11.61 27.29 42.55
C LYS A 19 12.75 26.42 42.08
N ASP A 20 12.54 25.68 40.99
CA ASP A 20 13.52 24.83 40.35
C ASP A 20 13.35 24.91 38.83
N PRO A 21 14.29 25.56 38.12
CA PRO A 21 14.25 25.68 36.66
C PRO A 21 14.25 24.35 35.90
N ASN A 22 14.64 23.24 36.55
CA ASN A 22 14.65 21.91 35.94
C ASN A 22 13.40 21.07 36.29
N CYS A 23 12.43 21.64 36.98
CA CYS A 23 11.20 20.95 37.35
C CYS A 23 10.35 20.63 36.10
N GLU A 24 9.95 19.37 35.92
CA GLU A 24 9.03 18.99 34.85
C GLU A 24 7.60 19.47 35.15
N PRO A 25 6.93 20.15 34.20
CA PRO A 25 5.58 20.66 34.40
C PRO A 25 4.54 19.53 34.40
N ILE A 26 3.56 19.63 35.29
CA ILE A 26 2.40 18.73 35.35
C ILE A 26 1.46 19.06 34.20
N CYS A 27 1.27 18.13 33.25
CA CYS A 27 0.38 18.32 32.12
C CYS A 27 -1.07 17.93 32.47
N PHE A 28 -1.99 18.89 32.38
CA PHE A 28 -3.43 18.66 32.48
C PHE A 28 -4.10 19.14 31.19
N ASP A 29 -4.75 18.23 30.46
CA ASP A 29 -5.46 18.54 29.22
C ASP A 29 -6.97 18.68 29.51
N ALA A 30 -7.41 19.93 29.66
CA ALA A 30 -8.80 20.26 29.96
C ALA A 30 -9.77 19.82 28.86
N ASP A 31 -9.36 19.89 27.59
CA ASP A 31 -10.19 19.51 26.45
C ASP A 31 -10.33 17.99 26.34
N HIS A 32 -9.28 17.25 26.69
CA HIS A 32 -9.36 15.79 26.82
C HIS A 32 -10.32 15.39 27.93
N GLU A 33 -10.21 15.99 29.12
CA GLU A 33 -11.08 15.66 30.26
C GLU A 33 -12.54 16.04 30.00
N ARG A 34 -12.80 17.13 29.26
CA ARG A 34 -14.14 17.50 28.82
C ARG A 34 -14.73 16.44 27.87
N ARG A 35 -13.99 16.06 26.82
CA ARG A 35 -14.41 15.03 25.86
C ARG A 35 -14.64 13.67 26.54
N ARG A 36 -13.76 13.30 27.47
CA ARG A 36 -13.90 12.07 28.26
C ARG A 36 -15.20 12.06 29.06
N LYS A 37 -15.51 13.16 29.76
CA LYS A 37 -16.76 13.29 30.53
C LYS A 37 -18.00 13.27 29.66
N GLU A 38 -17.96 13.93 28.50
CA GLU A 38 -19.06 13.90 27.54
C GLU A 38 -19.32 12.48 27.01
N GLN A 39 -18.27 11.72 26.68
CA GLN A 39 -18.39 10.33 26.27
C GLN A 39 -18.98 9.45 27.37
N LEU A 40 -18.50 9.63 28.61
CA LEU A 40 -19.02 8.89 29.75
C LEU A 40 -20.50 9.21 29.99
N ASN A 41 -20.89 10.49 29.86
CA ASN A 41 -22.28 10.90 30.01
C ASN A 41 -23.17 10.35 28.88
N LYS A 42 -22.66 10.25 27.65
CA LYS A 42 -23.36 9.60 26.53
C LYS A 42 -23.58 8.10 26.80
N GLN A 43 -22.58 7.41 27.35
CA GLN A 43 -22.71 6.00 27.73
C GLN A 43 -23.67 5.80 28.89
N TRP A 44 -23.57 6.67 29.91
CA TRP A 44 -24.42 6.62 31.10
C TRP A 44 -25.90 6.86 30.77
N ASN A 45 -26.17 7.82 29.90
CA ASN A 45 -27.54 8.18 29.48
C ASN A 45 -28.03 7.38 28.27
N ARG A 46 -27.37 6.26 27.96
CA ARG A 46 -27.77 5.46 26.80
C ARG A 46 -29.14 4.83 27.04
N THR A 47 -30.04 4.98 26.08
CA THR A 47 -31.39 4.40 26.18
C THR A 47 -31.38 2.91 25.85
N LYS A 48 -32.39 2.19 26.34
CA LYS A 48 -32.58 0.78 26.02
C LYS A 48 -32.74 0.54 24.51
N GLU A 49 -33.46 1.42 23.83
CA GLU A 49 -33.64 1.39 22.38
C GLU A 49 -32.30 1.54 21.63
N GLN A 50 -31.42 2.45 22.07
CA GLN A 50 -30.08 2.61 21.48
C GLN A 50 -29.19 1.39 21.70
N LEU A 51 -29.39 0.62 22.78
CA LEU A 51 -28.68 -0.63 23.02
C LEU A 51 -29.20 -1.73 22.11
N GLU A 52 -30.53 -1.87 22.00
CA GLU A 52 -31.18 -2.85 21.12
C GLU A 52 -30.84 -2.58 19.64
N GLU A 53 -30.81 -1.32 19.22
CA GLU A 53 -30.40 -0.92 17.86
C GLU A 53 -28.95 -1.29 17.57
N GLU A 54 -28.00 -0.99 18.47
CA GLU A 54 -26.61 -1.38 18.26
C GLU A 54 -26.45 -2.91 18.21
N GLU A 55 -27.16 -3.65 19.05
CA GLU A 55 -27.14 -5.11 19.03
C GLU A 55 -27.66 -5.65 17.68
N MET A 56 -28.75 -5.09 17.16
CA MET A 56 -29.28 -5.42 15.84
C MET A 56 -28.29 -5.10 14.72
N LEU A 57 -27.66 -3.91 14.75
CA LEU A 57 -26.67 -3.49 13.77
C LEU A 57 -25.44 -4.41 13.80
N LEU A 58 -24.95 -4.78 14.98
CA LEU A 58 -23.85 -5.74 15.14
C LEU A 58 -24.22 -7.13 14.62
N ALA A 59 -25.45 -7.59 14.88
CA ALA A 59 -25.95 -8.85 14.35
C ALA A 59 -26.03 -8.85 12.82
N GLU A 60 -26.53 -7.76 12.23
CA GLU A 60 -26.63 -7.63 10.77
C GLU A 60 -25.24 -7.53 10.12
N LEU A 61 -24.31 -6.77 10.72
CA LEU A 61 -22.92 -6.71 10.27
C LEU A 61 -22.29 -8.11 10.21
N LYS A 62 -22.47 -8.92 11.27
CA LYS A 62 -22.00 -10.31 11.29
C LYS A 62 -22.64 -11.15 10.19
N ARG A 63 -23.94 -10.99 9.92
CA ARG A 63 -24.62 -11.69 8.81
C ARG A 63 -24.03 -11.29 7.45
N ILE A 64 -23.78 -10.02 7.22
CA ILE A 64 -23.16 -9.51 5.99
C ILE A 64 -21.76 -10.10 5.81
N GLU A 65 -20.94 -10.13 6.86
CA GLU A 65 -19.60 -10.73 6.81
C GLU A 65 -19.63 -12.23 6.47
N VAL A 66 -20.56 -12.98 7.05
CA VAL A 66 -20.75 -14.41 6.74
C VAL A 66 -21.13 -14.58 5.27
N ARG A 67 -22.13 -13.85 4.77
CA ARG A 67 -22.56 -13.90 3.36
C ARG A 67 -21.43 -13.50 2.41
N LYS A 68 -20.61 -12.50 2.78
CA LYS A 68 -19.44 -12.09 2.01
C LYS A 68 -18.42 -13.25 1.92
N ARG A 69 -18.11 -13.90 3.05
CA ARG A 69 -17.19 -15.05 3.09
C ARG A 69 -17.70 -16.23 2.28
N GLU A 70 -19.00 -16.51 2.31
CA GLU A 70 -19.63 -17.55 1.49
C GLU A 70 -19.53 -17.25 0.00
N ARG A 71 -19.84 -16.02 -0.43
CA ARG A 71 -19.67 -15.59 -1.83
C ARG A 71 -18.22 -15.72 -2.28
N GLU A 72 -17.27 -15.33 -1.43
CA GLU A 72 -15.86 -15.43 -1.75
C GLU A 72 -15.36 -16.87 -1.85
N LYS A 73 -15.91 -17.80 -1.04
CA LYS A 73 -15.65 -19.24 -1.18
C LYS A 73 -16.22 -19.78 -2.48
N LYS A 74 -17.48 -19.45 -2.82
CA LYS A 74 -18.12 -19.87 -4.08
C LYS A 74 -17.37 -19.35 -5.29
N ALA A 75 -16.95 -18.08 -5.29
CA ALA A 75 -16.15 -17.51 -6.36
C ALA A 75 -14.79 -18.22 -6.53
N GLN A 76 -14.10 -18.53 -5.43
CA GLN A 76 -12.86 -19.30 -5.49
C GLN A 76 -13.06 -20.71 -6.04
N ASP A 77 -14.17 -21.36 -5.67
CA ASP A 77 -14.48 -22.71 -6.13
C ASP A 77 -14.82 -22.74 -7.63
N LEU A 78 -15.63 -21.79 -8.08
CA LEU A 78 -15.90 -21.56 -9.51
C LEU A 78 -14.62 -21.30 -10.30
N GLN A 79 -13.72 -20.43 -9.80
CA GLN A 79 -12.45 -20.17 -10.47
C GLN A 79 -11.59 -21.43 -10.61
N LYS A 80 -11.59 -22.32 -9.60
CA LYS A 80 -10.89 -23.60 -9.69
C LYS A 80 -11.48 -24.51 -10.76
N LEU A 81 -12.81 -24.57 -10.87
CA LEU A 81 -13.49 -25.35 -11.90
C LEU A 81 -13.17 -24.84 -13.30
N ILE A 82 -13.13 -23.51 -13.50
CA ILE A 82 -12.72 -22.87 -14.77
C ILE A 82 -11.29 -23.27 -15.12
N ASN A 83 -10.34 -23.09 -14.19
CA ASN A 83 -8.94 -23.43 -14.42
C ASN A 83 -8.72 -24.93 -14.69
N MET A 84 -9.56 -25.82 -14.12
CA MET A 84 -9.53 -27.25 -14.42
C MET A 84 -10.13 -27.61 -15.78
N ALA A 85 -11.14 -26.84 -16.24
CA ALA A 85 -11.79 -27.04 -17.53
C ALA A 85 -10.94 -26.52 -18.72
N GLU A 86 -10.07 -25.54 -18.49
CA GLU A 86 -9.14 -25.01 -19.50
C GLU A 86 -7.80 -25.78 -19.61
N ALA A 87 -7.61 -26.86 -18.83
CA ALA A 87 -6.46 -27.73 -19.01
C ALA A 87 -6.54 -28.42 -20.40
N PRO A 88 -5.51 -28.29 -21.26
CA PRO A 88 -5.57 -28.81 -22.62
C PRO A 88 -5.65 -30.34 -22.59
N ALA A 89 -6.72 -30.89 -23.16
CA ALA A 89 -6.82 -32.31 -23.46
C ALA A 89 -5.77 -32.67 -24.52
N SER A 90 -4.66 -33.29 -24.09
CA SER A 90 -3.77 -34.02 -24.98
C SER A 90 -3.95 -35.52 -24.72
N PRO A 91 -4.21 -36.34 -25.76
CA PRO A 91 -4.30 -37.78 -25.61
C PRO A 91 -2.90 -38.39 -25.75
N SER A 92 -2.47 -39.24 -24.82
CA SER A 92 -1.71 -40.42 -25.18
C SER A 92 -1.70 -41.46 -24.06
N VAL A 93 -1.87 -42.69 -24.51
CA VAL A 93 -2.10 -43.94 -23.80
C VAL A 93 -0.77 -44.53 -23.29
N SER A 94 -0.77 -45.06 -22.05
CA SER A 94 -0.19 -46.36 -21.64
C SER A 94 0.48 -46.32 -20.27
N GLY A 95 0.14 -47.30 -19.40
CA GLY A 95 1.07 -47.78 -18.37
C GLY A 95 0.53 -47.88 -16.94
N THR A 96 -0.22 -48.96 -16.69
CA THR A 96 -0.40 -49.67 -15.41
C THR A 96 0.63 -49.41 -14.29
N CYS A 97 0.14 -49.14 -13.06
CA CYS A 97 0.26 -50.07 -11.91
C CYS A 97 -0.51 -49.55 -10.66
N MET A 98 -1.22 -50.48 -10.02
CA MET A 98 -1.89 -50.30 -8.73
C MET A 98 -0.89 -50.46 -7.58
N SER A 99 -0.97 -49.63 -6.54
CA SER A 99 -1.10 -50.04 -5.11
C SER A 99 -0.88 -48.87 -4.12
N PRO A 100 -1.43 -48.94 -2.90
CA PRO A 100 -1.62 -47.80 -2.01
C PRO A 100 -0.59 -47.72 -0.87
N ALA A 101 -0.21 -46.51 -0.43
CA ALA A 101 0.39 -46.31 0.90
C ALA A 101 0.20 -44.87 1.41
N LEU A 102 -0.27 -44.80 2.66
CA LEU A 102 -0.40 -43.60 3.49
C LEU A 102 0.93 -42.86 3.65
N GLY A 103 0.89 -41.53 3.60
CA GLY A 103 2.03 -40.68 3.97
C GLY A 103 1.62 -39.22 4.14
N LYS A 104 1.33 -38.83 5.38
CA LYS A 104 1.07 -37.44 5.80
C LYS A 104 2.33 -36.58 5.53
N LYS A 105 2.21 -35.49 4.78
CA LYS A 105 2.87 -34.22 5.15
C LYS A 105 2.24 -33.01 4.47
N LYS A 106 2.18 -31.98 5.31
CA LYS A 106 1.45 -30.71 5.26
C LYS A 106 2.23 -29.70 4.41
N GLY A 107 1.55 -28.98 3.51
CA GLY A 107 2.15 -27.89 2.72
C GLY A 107 1.13 -27.22 1.80
N ASN A 108 0.18 -26.47 2.37
CA ASN A 108 -0.76 -25.68 1.56
C ASN A 108 -0.06 -24.44 1.00
N LEU A 109 0.41 -24.56 -0.24
CA LEU A 109 0.56 -23.44 -1.16
C LEU A 109 -0.84 -23.02 -1.60
N ARG A 110 -1.23 -21.78 -1.30
CA ARG A 110 -2.50 -21.22 -1.79
C ARG A 110 -2.27 -19.79 -2.23
N GLN A 111 -1.95 -19.65 -3.51
CA GLN A 111 -2.12 -18.40 -4.26
C GLN A 111 -3.58 -17.96 -4.10
N LYS A 112 -3.80 -16.68 -3.82
CA LYS A 112 -5.12 -16.09 -3.87
C LYS A 112 -5.06 -14.80 -4.67
N ALA A 113 -5.60 -14.90 -5.89
CA ALA A 113 -6.04 -13.80 -6.71
C ALA A 113 -6.95 -12.88 -5.87
N SER A 114 -6.66 -11.58 -5.94
CA SER A 114 -7.42 -10.53 -5.26
C SER A 114 -8.13 -9.72 -6.32
N SER A 115 -9.44 -9.93 -6.44
CA SER A 115 -10.37 -9.00 -7.08
C SER A 115 -10.99 -8.11 -6.01
N ALA A 116 -10.71 -6.80 -6.08
CA ALA A 116 -11.64 -5.73 -5.72
C ALA A 116 -10.98 -4.37 -5.95
N ALA A 117 -11.45 -3.70 -7.01
CA ALA A 117 -11.32 -2.27 -7.23
C ALA A 117 -12.45 -1.51 -6.48
N ALA A 118 -12.30 -0.18 -6.51
CA ALA A 118 -13.25 0.89 -6.19
C ALA A 118 -13.31 1.36 -4.72
N ASN A 119 -12.46 2.32 -4.38
CA ASN A 119 -12.88 3.73 -4.38
C ASN A 119 -11.67 4.65 -4.12
N ALA A 120 -11.18 5.30 -5.18
CA ALA A 120 -10.35 6.49 -5.08
C ALA A 120 -10.65 7.36 -6.31
N THR A 121 -11.58 8.28 -6.14
CA THR A 121 -11.80 9.36 -7.10
C THR A 121 -10.75 10.42 -6.81
N THR A 122 -9.71 10.49 -7.64
CA THR A 122 -8.94 11.71 -7.92
C THR A 122 -8.05 11.43 -9.15
N THR A 123 -8.57 11.87 -10.30
CA THR A 123 -7.86 12.42 -11.46
C THR A 123 -6.44 11.91 -11.75
N PHE A 124 -6.31 10.96 -12.69
CA PHE A 124 -5.36 10.95 -13.82
C PHE A 124 -5.74 9.79 -14.76
N ASN A 125 -6.65 10.03 -15.69
CA ASN A 125 -7.06 9.06 -16.72
C ASN A 125 -6.08 9.10 -17.90
N PHE A 126 -4.95 8.38 -17.79
CA PHE A 126 -4.22 7.85 -18.95
C PHE A 126 -3.36 6.65 -18.53
N ILE A 127 -3.99 5.51 -18.24
CA ILE A 127 -3.29 4.22 -18.18
C ILE A 127 -3.92 3.33 -19.25
N PRO A 128 -3.19 2.95 -20.31
CA PRO A 128 -3.70 2.03 -21.31
C PRO A 128 -3.90 0.63 -20.69
N VAL A 129 -4.82 -0.09 -21.31
CA VAL A 129 -5.39 -1.39 -20.93
C VAL A 129 -4.29 -2.41 -20.54
N ASP A 130 -4.48 -3.07 -19.39
CA ASP A 130 -3.81 -4.29 -18.90
C ASP A 130 -2.55 -4.20 -18.01
N ILE A 131 -2.27 -3.06 -17.38
CA ILE A 131 -1.25 -3.01 -16.30
C ILE A 131 -1.93 -3.39 -14.97
N SER A 132 -1.76 -4.65 -14.54
CA SER A 132 -2.21 -5.10 -13.21
C SER A 132 -1.32 -4.52 -12.09
N VAL A 133 -1.59 -3.28 -11.70
CA VAL A 133 -0.89 -2.61 -10.60
C VAL A 133 -1.29 -3.25 -9.27
N SER A 134 -0.33 -3.70 -8.48
CA SER A 134 -0.58 -4.26 -7.14
C SER A 134 -0.72 -3.14 -6.12
N ALA A 135 -1.95 -2.71 -5.84
CA ALA A 135 -2.23 -1.72 -4.80
C ALA A 135 -1.78 -2.20 -3.41
N ILE A 136 -1.15 -1.33 -2.61
CA ILE A 136 -0.85 -1.61 -1.21
C ILE A 136 -2.17 -1.76 -0.44
N ARG A 137 -2.35 -2.92 0.20
CA ARG A 137 -3.51 -3.15 1.06
C ARG A 137 -3.16 -2.89 2.52
N PHE A 138 -3.25 -1.63 2.95
CA PHE A 138 -3.03 -1.27 4.35
C PHE A 138 -3.99 -2.02 5.30
N PRO A 139 -3.58 -2.30 6.55
CA PRO A 139 -4.46 -2.94 7.52
C PRO A 139 -5.72 -2.12 7.77
N GLU A 140 -6.89 -2.64 7.39
CA GLU A 140 -8.18 -2.09 7.81
C GLU A 140 -8.52 -2.64 9.20
N PHE A 141 -8.55 -1.79 10.21
CA PHE A 141 -9.00 -2.18 11.54
C PHE A 141 -10.52 -2.30 11.57
N LYS A 142 -11.02 -3.54 11.59
CA LYS A 142 -12.45 -3.87 11.66
C LYS A 142 -12.89 -4.31 13.05
N SER A 143 -11.96 -4.42 13.99
CA SER A 143 -12.28 -4.71 15.39
C SER A 143 -12.81 -3.44 16.06
N ALA A 144 -14.01 -3.52 16.62
CA ALA A 144 -14.54 -2.46 17.47
C ALA A 144 -13.61 -2.23 18.67
N GLY A 145 -13.28 -0.97 18.95
CA GLY A 145 -12.40 -0.57 20.07
C GLY A 145 -11.51 0.61 19.71
N ALA A 146 -10.88 1.22 20.73
CA ALA A 146 -9.88 2.25 20.52
C ALA A 146 -8.62 1.64 19.89
N HIS A 147 -8.17 2.19 18.77
CA HIS A 147 -6.87 1.85 18.16
C HIS A 147 -6.05 3.12 17.93
N LEU A 148 -4.73 2.96 17.92
CA LEU A 148 -3.82 4.04 17.58
C LEU A 148 -3.74 4.18 16.06
N ARG A 149 -3.98 5.37 15.53
CA ARG A 149 -3.96 5.63 14.07
C ARG A 149 -2.60 5.34 13.42
N SER A 150 -1.49 5.48 14.15
CA SER A 150 -0.17 5.09 13.65
C SER A 150 -0.06 3.59 13.32
N GLN A 151 -0.97 2.74 13.82
CA GLN A 151 -1.04 1.33 13.41
C GLN A 151 -1.52 1.17 11.97
N GLU A 152 -2.31 2.11 11.44
CA GLU A 152 -2.75 2.13 10.03
C GLU A 152 -1.61 2.50 9.07
N MET A 153 -0.53 3.08 9.58
CA MET A 153 0.67 3.39 8.81
C MET A 153 1.61 2.20 8.67
N LYS A 154 1.36 1.09 9.38
CA LYS A 154 2.20 -0.11 9.27
C LYS A 154 2.01 -0.75 7.90
N LEU A 155 3.12 -0.92 7.20
CA LEU A 155 3.11 -1.61 5.91
C LEU A 155 2.75 -3.10 6.12
N PRO A 156 1.91 -3.66 5.25
CA PRO A 156 1.59 -5.09 5.27
C PRO A 156 2.83 -5.98 5.13
N THR A 157 2.83 -7.12 5.81
CA THR A 157 3.94 -8.08 5.78
C THR A 157 4.16 -8.75 4.42
N ASN A 158 3.20 -8.65 3.50
CA ASN A 158 3.31 -9.16 2.13
C ASN A 158 4.07 -8.23 1.17
N ILE A 159 4.48 -7.04 1.62
CA ILE A 159 5.35 -6.16 0.83
C ILE A 159 6.77 -6.72 0.86
N GLY A 160 7.30 -7.07 -0.33
CA GLY A 160 8.65 -7.59 -0.46
C GLY A 160 9.73 -6.57 -0.09
N GLN A 161 10.88 -7.05 0.39
CA GLN A 161 11.99 -6.22 0.90
C GLN A 161 12.46 -5.14 -0.09
N LYS A 162 12.47 -5.43 -1.40
CA LYS A 162 12.86 -4.45 -2.43
C LYS A 162 11.89 -3.27 -2.50
N LYS A 163 10.58 -3.53 -2.47
CA LYS A 163 9.54 -2.48 -2.44
C LYS A 163 9.67 -1.63 -1.17
N LEU A 164 9.95 -2.27 -0.04
CA LEU A 164 10.17 -1.59 1.23
C LEU A 164 11.41 -0.67 1.17
N LYS A 165 12.55 -1.17 0.68
CA LYS A 165 13.77 -0.36 0.52
C LYS A 165 13.57 0.83 -0.41
N ASN A 166 12.87 0.66 -1.53
CA ASN A 166 12.58 1.77 -2.43
C ASN A 166 11.71 2.84 -1.77
N ILE A 167 10.72 2.45 -0.95
CA ILE A 167 9.95 3.40 -0.14
C ILE A 167 10.89 4.18 0.80
N GLU A 168 11.76 3.48 1.55
CA GLU A 168 12.71 4.12 2.47
C GLU A 168 13.65 5.10 1.76
N VAL A 169 14.20 4.71 0.60
CA VAL A 169 15.10 5.55 -0.20
C VAL A 169 14.38 6.79 -0.73
N VAL A 170 13.17 6.63 -1.30
CA VAL A 170 12.41 7.78 -1.81
C VAL A 170 12.06 8.74 -0.69
N LEU A 171 11.55 8.24 0.45
CA LEU A 171 11.19 9.09 1.58
C LEU A 171 12.41 9.86 2.11
N SER A 172 13.56 9.18 2.24
CA SER A 172 14.83 9.79 2.66
C SER A 172 15.31 10.87 1.68
N LYS A 173 15.29 10.61 0.37
CA LYS A 173 15.68 11.58 -0.67
C LYS A 173 14.72 12.77 -0.75
N CYS A 174 13.44 12.56 -0.47
CA CYS A 174 12.45 13.62 -0.34
C CYS A 174 12.53 14.39 0.99
N LYS A 175 13.43 13.99 1.91
CA LYS A 175 13.57 14.57 3.26
C LYS A 175 12.26 14.51 4.06
N LEU A 176 11.47 13.47 3.84
CA LEU A 176 10.27 13.21 4.61
C LEU A 176 10.63 12.43 5.88
N ASP A 177 9.88 12.64 6.96
CA ASP A 177 10.01 11.83 8.17
C ASP A 177 9.53 10.39 7.90
N MET A 178 10.26 9.39 8.43
CA MET A 178 9.88 7.97 8.30
C MET A 178 8.69 7.62 9.19
N ASN A 179 8.54 8.36 10.30
CA ASN A 179 7.49 8.11 11.27
C ASN A 179 6.70 9.40 11.57
N PRO A 180 5.99 9.95 10.57
CA PRO A 180 5.30 11.21 10.74
C PRO A 180 4.13 11.09 11.73
N MET A 181 3.65 12.22 12.22
CA MET A 181 2.58 12.30 13.21
C MET A 181 1.31 11.57 12.74
N GLY A 182 0.72 10.73 13.60
CA GLY A 182 -0.45 9.90 13.28
C GLY A 182 -1.81 10.63 13.26
N THR A 183 -1.88 11.85 12.73
CA THR A 183 -3.18 12.50 12.47
C THR A 183 -3.85 11.89 11.25
N GLU A 184 -5.17 11.95 11.17
CA GLU A 184 -5.94 11.33 10.09
C GLU A 184 -5.49 11.78 8.69
N ALA A 185 -5.33 13.09 8.49
CA ALA A 185 -4.88 13.64 7.21
C ALA A 185 -3.47 13.21 6.83
N ILE A 186 -2.55 13.17 7.81
CA ILE A 186 -1.15 12.76 7.56
C ILE A 186 -1.07 11.27 7.26
N VAL A 187 -1.79 10.42 8.02
CA VAL A 187 -1.83 8.97 7.78
C VAL A 187 -2.34 8.67 6.37
N ALA A 188 -3.43 9.32 5.95
CA ALA A 188 -3.99 9.15 4.61
C ALA A 188 -3.00 9.58 3.52
N ALA A 189 -2.45 10.79 3.59
CA ALA A 189 -1.51 11.31 2.60
C ALA A 189 -0.21 10.50 2.54
N TYR A 190 0.31 10.05 3.68
CA TYR A 190 1.53 9.25 3.76
C TYR A 190 1.33 7.84 3.21
N ASN A 191 0.18 7.21 3.48
CA ASN A 191 -0.18 5.91 2.91
C ASN A 191 -0.34 6.01 1.38
N GLU A 192 -1.02 7.05 0.91
CA GLU A 192 -1.22 7.31 -0.51
C GLU A 192 0.11 7.53 -1.24
N PHE A 193 1.00 8.37 -0.68
CA PHE A 193 2.32 8.60 -1.27
C PHE A 193 3.15 7.30 -1.38
N ARG A 194 3.12 6.44 -0.35
CA ARG A 194 3.80 5.14 -0.39
C ARG A 194 3.21 4.18 -1.43
N SER A 195 1.89 4.20 -1.62
CA SER A 195 1.22 3.47 -2.71
C SER A 195 1.69 3.96 -4.08
N GLN A 196 1.80 5.28 -4.27
CA GLN A 196 2.29 5.89 -5.51
C GLN A 196 3.74 5.51 -5.81
N ILE A 197 4.62 5.41 -4.79
CA ILE A 197 5.99 4.92 -4.96
C ILE A 197 6.01 3.48 -5.50
N ILE A 198 5.16 2.60 -4.97
CA ILE A 198 5.09 1.21 -5.46
C ILE A 198 4.53 1.15 -6.88
N LEU A 199 3.49 1.92 -7.18
CA LEU A 199 2.95 2.04 -8.54
C LEU A 199 4.06 2.49 -9.51
N LEU A 200 4.81 3.51 -9.15
CA LEU A 200 5.91 4.02 -9.96
C LEU A 200 7.00 2.97 -10.18
N GLN A 201 7.29 2.15 -9.16
CA GLN A 201 8.21 1.02 -9.29
C GLN A 201 7.70 -0.05 -10.25
N GLU A 202 6.42 -0.37 -10.23
CA GLU A 202 5.82 -1.34 -11.15
C GLU A 202 5.83 -0.82 -12.59
N LEU A 203 5.45 0.44 -12.80
CA LEU A 203 5.52 1.08 -14.11
C LEU A 203 6.95 1.12 -14.66
N LYS A 204 7.95 1.45 -13.82
CA LYS A 204 9.36 1.42 -14.22
C LYS A 204 9.81 0.01 -14.62
N SER A 205 9.35 -1.02 -13.89
CA SER A 205 9.64 -2.41 -14.24
C SER A 205 8.98 -2.83 -15.55
N THR A 206 7.73 -2.44 -15.79
CA THR A 206 7.03 -2.73 -17.06
C THR A 206 7.70 -2.05 -18.24
N LEU A 207 8.11 -0.78 -18.08
CA LEU A 207 8.87 -0.07 -19.10
C LEU A 207 10.19 -0.78 -19.41
N GLN A 208 10.85 -1.36 -18.39
CA GLN A 208 12.11 -2.10 -18.57
C GLN A 208 11.93 -3.32 -19.45
N THR A 209 10.86 -4.06 -19.22
CA THR A 209 10.50 -5.22 -20.03
C THR A 209 10.18 -4.80 -21.46
N ALA A 210 9.39 -3.74 -21.65
CA ALA A 210 9.05 -3.23 -22.98
C ALA A 210 10.29 -2.75 -23.76
N GLU A 211 11.20 -2.02 -23.11
CA GLU A 211 12.47 -1.61 -23.73
C GLU A 211 13.31 -2.81 -24.17
N PHE A 212 13.43 -3.84 -23.30
CA PHE A 212 14.16 -5.05 -23.62
C PHE A 212 13.55 -5.81 -24.81
N GLU A 213 12.21 -5.89 -24.89
CA GLU A 213 11.50 -6.50 -26.02
C GLU A 213 11.74 -5.72 -27.33
N LEU A 214 11.70 -4.39 -27.28
CA LEU A 214 12.00 -3.53 -28.44
C LEU A 214 13.44 -3.72 -28.92
N GLU A 215 14.41 -3.76 -28.01
CA GLU A 215 15.81 -3.99 -28.38
C GLU A 215 16.01 -5.40 -28.96
N THR A 216 15.29 -6.41 -28.44
CA THR A 216 15.29 -7.77 -28.99
C THR A 216 14.73 -7.81 -30.41
N LEU A 217 13.62 -7.11 -30.67
CA LEU A 217 13.02 -7.02 -32.01
C LEU A 217 13.94 -6.27 -32.98
N ARG A 218 14.56 -5.18 -32.53
CA ARG A 218 15.55 -4.42 -33.30
C ARG A 218 16.72 -5.31 -33.72
N ASN A 219 17.29 -6.08 -32.80
CA ASN A 219 18.39 -7.00 -33.09
C ASN A 219 18.00 -8.08 -34.10
N ARG A 220 16.79 -8.64 -33.97
CA ARG A 220 16.27 -9.63 -34.94
C ARG A 220 16.13 -9.05 -36.35
N LEU A 221 15.66 -7.80 -36.48
CA LEU A 221 15.57 -7.11 -37.76
C LEU A 221 16.95 -6.95 -38.42
N VAL A 222 17.97 -6.61 -37.63
CA VAL A 222 19.36 -6.50 -38.11
C VAL A 222 19.90 -7.86 -38.57
N GLU A 223 19.63 -8.94 -37.82
CA GLU A 223 20.00 -10.31 -38.21
C GLU A 223 19.33 -10.76 -39.52
N GLU A 224 18.10 -10.31 -39.78
CA GLU A 224 17.37 -10.53 -41.03
C GLU A 224 17.87 -9.65 -42.19
N GLY A 225 18.87 -8.79 -41.97
CA GLY A 225 19.45 -7.90 -42.97
C GLY A 225 18.57 -6.69 -43.31
N LYS A 226 17.62 -6.34 -42.43
CA LYS A 226 16.73 -5.18 -42.59
C LYS A 226 17.25 -3.98 -41.79
N GLU A 227 16.87 -2.78 -42.21
CA GLU A 227 17.19 -1.54 -41.50
C GLU A 227 16.59 -1.56 -40.08
N PRO A 228 17.38 -1.25 -39.03
CA PRO A 228 16.89 -1.16 -37.66
C PRO A 228 15.98 0.06 -37.50
N PHE A 229 14.94 -0.07 -36.69
CA PHE A 229 14.14 1.08 -36.26
C PHE A 229 14.80 1.79 -35.06
N GLU A 230 14.48 3.08 -34.92
CA GLU A 230 14.90 3.89 -33.78
C GLU A 230 13.88 3.75 -32.64
N ILE A 231 14.37 3.41 -31.44
CA ILE A 231 13.54 3.37 -30.23
C ILE A 231 13.47 4.78 -29.67
N GLU A 232 12.26 5.35 -29.65
CA GLU A 232 12.02 6.71 -29.19
C GLU A 232 12.49 6.92 -27.73
N PRO A 233 13.05 8.10 -27.39
CA PRO A 233 13.56 8.38 -26.05
C PRO A 233 12.53 8.14 -24.92
N ARG A 234 11.24 8.38 -25.18
CA ARG A 234 10.17 8.16 -24.18
C ARG A 234 9.95 6.68 -23.81
N MET A 235 10.41 5.76 -24.66
CA MET A 235 10.33 4.31 -24.44
C MET A 235 11.60 3.75 -23.80
N ARG A 236 12.62 4.59 -23.57
CA ARG A 236 13.88 4.22 -22.90
C ARG A 236 13.74 4.41 -21.39
N ILE A 237 14.32 3.52 -20.61
CA ILE A 237 14.51 3.75 -19.18
C ILE A 237 15.58 4.81 -18.96
N SER A 238 15.25 5.77 -18.11
CA SER A 238 16.22 6.72 -17.56
C SER A 238 17.33 5.97 -16.79
N THR A 239 18.56 6.04 -17.30
CA THR A 239 19.78 5.48 -16.68
C THR A 239 20.50 6.46 -15.75
N VAL A 240 19.94 7.66 -15.53
CA VAL A 240 20.55 8.71 -14.71
C VAL A 240 20.73 8.23 -13.26
N THR A 241 21.97 8.28 -12.78
CA THR A 241 22.43 7.68 -11.50
C THR A 241 22.06 8.47 -10.26
N GLU A 242 21.75 9.76 -10.38
CA GLU A 242 21.22 10.58 -9.29
C GLU A 242 20.11 11.47 -9.80
N GLY A 243 18.97 11.46 -9.11
CA GLY A 243 17.78 12.21 -9.50
C GLY A 243 18.06 13.68 -9.78
N GLY A 244 18.02 13.99 -11.07
CA GLY A 244 18.08 15.29 -11.70
C GLY A 244 18.01 15.05 -13.20
N LEU A 245 17.30 15.90 -13.93
CA LEU A 245 17.55 16.04 -15.35
C LEU A 245 18.54 17.17 -15.59
N ASP A 246 19.21 17.04 -16.73
CA ASP A 246 19.82 18.14 -17.44
C ASP A 246 18.80 19.30 -17.58
N PRO A 247 19.12 20.53 -17.14
CA PRO A 247 18.21 21.68 -17.23
C PRO A 247 17.68 21.97 -18.64
N GLU A 248 18.27 21.38 -19.68
CA GLU A 248 17.83 21.51 -21.08
C GLU A 248 16.57 20.70 -21.46
N GLU A 249 16.14 19.71 -20.67
CA GLU A 249 14.94 18.88 -20.98
C GLU A 249 13.61 19.44 -20.43
N VAL A 250 13.62 20.53 -19.65
CA VAL A 250 12.40 21.19 -19.16
C VAL A 250 11.93 22.20 -20.20
N THR A 251 11.49 21.71 -21.35
CA THR A 251 11.13 22.55 -22.51
C THR A 251 9.71 23.12 -22.43
N GLY A 252 8.87 22.60 -21.52
CA GLY A 252 7.48 23.03 -21.36
C GLY A 252 6.53 22.56 -22.47
N GLU A 253 6.98 21.64 -23.33
CA GLU A 253 6.15 21.03 -24.36
C GLU A 253 5.11 20.07 -23.76
N GLU A 254 3.99 19.87 -24.46
CA GLU A 254 2.92 18.97 -24.03
C GLU A 254 3.45 17.53 -23.92
N GLY A 255 3.54 17.00 -22.69
CA GLY A 255 4.14 15.69 -22.39
C GLY A 255 5.56 15.75 -21.79
N ALA A 256 6.16 16.94 -21.68
CA ALA A 256 7.46 17.13 -21.03
C ALA A 256 7.36 17.08 -19.48
N PRO A 257 8.44 16.74 -18.77
CA PRO A 257 8.47 16.69 -17.30
C PRO A 257 8.25 18.09 -16.69
N SER A 258 7.26 18.22 -15.81
CA SER A 258 6.94 19.48 -15.13
C SER A 258 7.82 19.78 -13.90
N THR A 259 8.75 18.87 -13.56
CA THR A 259 9.63 19.00 -12.38
C THR A 259 10.99 18.38 -12.63
N THR A 260 12.04 19.03 -12.11
CA THR A 260 13.43 18.55 -12.12
C THR A 260 13.68 17.37 -11.16
N ARG A 261 12.73 17.08 -10.25
CA ARG A 261 12.82 15.92 -9.34
C ARG A 261 12.10 14.72 -9.94
N ARG A 262 12.84 13.83 -10.60
CA ARG A 262 12.31 12.53 -11.03
C ARG A 262 12.42 11.50 -9.90
N ILE A 263 11.36 11.28 -9.13
CA ILE A 263 11.29 10.22 -8.10
C ILE A 263 11.64 8.84 -8.70
N THR A 264 11.38 8.63 -10.00
CA THR A 264 11.72 7.40 -10.73
C THR A 264 13.20 7.03 -10.71
N SER A 265 14.13 7.98 -10.59
CA SER A 265 15.56 7.70 -10.53
C SER A 265 15.99 7.12 -9.17
N TYR A 266 15.23 7.39 -8.11
CA TYR A 266 15.50 6.85 -6.76
C TYR A 266 15.00 5.42 -6.58
N ILE A 267 14.18 4.93 -7.52
CA ILE A 267 13.61 3.59 -7.48
C ILE A 267 14.56 2.63 -8.19
N ASP A 268 15.08 1.66 -7.45
CA ASP A 268 15.90 0.60 -8.04
C ASP A 268 15.00 -0.54 -8.56
N THR A 269 15.11 -0.82 -9.86
CA THR A 269 14.47 -1.96 -10.52
C THR A 269 15.44 -3.10 -10.80
N SER A 270 16.74 -2.94 -10.59
CA SER A 270 17.68 -4.05 -10.63
C SER A 270 17.34 -5.03 -9.51
N THR A 271 17.06 -6.29 -9.86
CA THR A 271 17.35 -7.37 -8.90
C THR A 271 18.85 -7.38 -8.84
N SER A 272 19.46 -7.06 -7.70
CA SER A 272 20.90 -7.13 -7.51
C SER A 272 21.40 -8.49 -8.02
N THR A 273 21.87 -8.52 -9.27
CA THR A 273 22.80 -9.54 -9.75
C THR A 273 24.10 -9.21 -9.03
N ASN A 274 24.58 -10.20 -8.28
CA ASN A 274 25.78 -10.16 -7.44
C ASN A 274 26.87 -9.20 -7.96
N PRO A 275 27.51 -8.40 -7.08
CA PRO A 275 28.72 -7.68 -7.47
C PRO A 275 29.96 -8.60 -7.58
N LEU A 276 29.82 -9.92 -7.38
CA LEU A 276 30.88 -10.90 -7.54
C LEU A 276 30.28 -12.27 -7.91
N LEU A 277 30.07 -12.53 -9.20
CA LEU A 277 30.12 -13.83 -9.89
C LEU A 277 29.71 -13.68 -11.35
#